data_AF-A0A1F6MVL1-F1
#
_entry.id   AF-A0A1F6MVL1-F1
#
_cell.length_a   1.000
_cell.length_b   1.000
_cell.length_c   1.000
_cell.angle_alpha   90.00
_cell.angle_beta   90.00
_cell.angle_gamma   90.00
#
_symmetry.space_group_name_H-M   'P 1'
#
loop_
_entity.id
_entity.type
_entity.pdbx_description
1 polymer ?
#
loop_
_entity_poly.entity_id
_entity_poly.type
_entity_poly.pdbx_seq_one_letter_code
_entity_poly.pdbx_strand_id
1 'polypeptide(L)' 'MVKTVKNAVKTGSYSSTSEFFRELLRDWQENQLLKELNKSRLEIAAGKGKVLKSLKNLR' A
#
# COMPACT_ATOMS: atom_id res chain seq x y z
N MET A 1 -12.96 -23.06 -1.47
CA MET A 1 -12.77 -21.59 -1.37
C MET A 1 -13.59 -20.95 -0.25
N VAL A 2 -14.94 -21.00 -0.29
CA VAL A 2 -15.78 -20.38 0.77
C VAL A 2 -15.46 -20.88 2.19
N LYS A 3 -15.25 -22.19 2.36
CA LYS A 3 -14.84 -22.77 3.66
C LYS A 3 -13.51 -22.22 4.16
N THR A 4 -12.54 -22.07 3.26
CA THR A 4 -11.21 -21.50 3.54
C THR A 4 -11.34 -20.05 4.01
N VAL A 5 -12.13 -19.23 3.31
CA VAL A 5 -12.38 -17.83 3.69
C VAL A 5 -13.08 -17.76 5.05
N LYS A 6 -14.10 -18.58 5.29
CA LYS A 6 -14.78 -18.63 6.60
C LYS A 6 -13.85 -19.02 7.74
N ASN A 7 -12.92 -19.96 7.50
CA ASN A 7 -11.91 -20.32 8.48
C ASN A 7 -10.96 -19.15 8.74
N ALA A 8 -10.44 -18.49 7.69
CA ALA A 8 -9.57 -17.33 7.80
C ALA A 8 -10.21 -16.17 8.58
N VAL A 9 -11.49 -15.87 8.28
CA VAL A 9 -12.30 -14.87 9.00
C VAL A 9 -12.37 -15.20 10.49
N LYS A 10 -12.64 -16.47 10.85
CA LYS A 10 -12.71 -16.89 12.25
C LYS A 10 -11.35 -16.87 12.95
N THR A 11 -10.30 -17.36 12.30
CA THR A 11 -8.96 -17.45 12.89
C THR A 11 -8.32 -16.08 13.08
N GLY A 12 -8.57 -15.14 12.16
CA GLY A 12 -8.11 -13.76 12.29
C GLY A 12 -9.09 -12.85 13.06
N SER A 13 -10.15 -13.42 13.65
CA SER A 13 -11.13 -12.69 14.46
C SER A 13 -11.81 -11.50 13.76
N TYR A 14 -12.05 -11.63 12.45
CA TYR A 14 -12.76 -10.63 11.66
C TYR A 14 -14.27 -10.67 11.93
N SER A 15 -14.89 -9.49 12.03
CA SER A 15 -16.34 -9.29 12.17
C SER A 15 -17.14 -9.76 10.95
N SER A 16 -16.53 -9.75 9.76
CA SER A 16 -17.18 -10.17 8.51
C SER A 16 -16.18 -10.55 7.42
N THR A 17 -16.66 -11.30 6.42
CA THR A 17 -15.88 -11.59 5.20
C THR A 17 -15.44 -10.32 4.47
N SER A 18 -16.28 -9.27 4.44
CA SER A 18 -15.93 -8.01 3.79
C SER A 18 -14.82 -7.27 4.52
N GLU A 19 -14.76 -7.39 5.85
CA GLU A 19 -13.65 -6.83 6.63
C GLU A 19 -12.34 -7.55 6.33
N PHE A 20 -12.36 -8.89 6.31
CA PHE A 20 -11.19 -9.68 5.92
C PHE A 20 -10.64 -9.26 4.55
N PHE A 21 -11.51 -9.07 3.54
CA PHE A 21 -11.06 -8.60 2.24
C PHE A 21 -10.58 -7.13 2.23
N ARG A 22 -11.13 -6.26 3.08
CA ARG A 22 -10.66 -4.87 3.22
C ARG A 22 -9.24 -4.82 3.77
N GLU A 23 -8.92 -5.68 4.73
CA GLU A 23 -7.56 -5.78 5.27
C GLU A 23 -6.59 -6.30 4.20
N LEU A 24 -6.93 -7.40 3.51
CA LEU A 24 -6.11 -7.91 2.42
C LEU A 24 -5.85 -6.86 1.32
N LEU A 25 -6.87 -6.06 0.99
CA LEU A 25 -6.72 -4.99 0.01
C LEU A 25 -5.77 -3.90 0.52
N ARG A 26 -5.88 -3.52 1.80
CA ARG A 26 -5.00 -2.55 2.44
C ARG A 26 -3.56 -3.03 2.42
N ASP A 27 -3.30 -4.26 2.83
CA ASP A 27 -1.95 -4.84 2.82
C ASP A 27 -1.36 -4.87 1.41
N TRP A 28 -2.18 -5.22 0.41
CA TRP A 28 -1.75 -5.17 -0.99
C TRP A 28 -1.39 -3.74 -1.43
N GLN A 29 -2.23 -2.75 -1.08
CA GLN A 29 -1.99 -1.34 -1.39
C GLN A 29 -0.72 -0.81 -0.71
N GLU A 30 -0.48 -1.15 0.56
CA GLU A 30 0.72 -0.75 1.30
C GLU A 30 1.99 -1.31 0.66
N ASN A 31 1.95 -2.56 0.20
CA ASN A 31 3.07 -3.16 -0.52
C ASN A 31 3.34 -2.47 -1.87
N GLN A 32 2.28 -2.09 -2.61
CA GLN A 32 2.45 -1.31 -3.83
C GLN A 32 3.03 0.08 -3.53
N LEU A 33 2.53 0.75 -2.49
CA LEU A 33 3.02 2.06 -2.07
C LEU A 33 4.52 2.00 -1.73
N LEU A 34 4.96 0.98 -0.98
CA LEU A 34 6.39 0.80 -0.66
C LEU A 34 7.24 0.61 -1.93
N LYS A 35 6.75 -0.17 -2.89
CA LYS A 35 7.42 -0.38 -4.18
C LYS A 35 7.54 0.91 -4.98
N GLU A 36 6.47 1.70 -5.05
CA GLU A 36 6.44 2.98 -5.74
C GLU A 36 7.36 4.01 -5.08
N LEU A 37 7.37 4.07 -3.74
CA LEU A 37 8.28 4.93 -2.98
C LEU A 37 9.74 4.57 -3.24
N ASN A 38 10.09 3.28 -3.21
CA ASN A 38 11.45 2.83 -3.51
C ASN A 38 11.86 3.18 -4.93
N LYS A 39 10.96 3.02 -5.91
CA LYS A 39 11.20 3.45 -7.29
C LYS A 39 11.44 4.96 -7.36
N SER A 40 10.60 5.77 -6.70
CA SER A 40 10.76 7.23 -6.66
C SER A 40 12.10 7.65 -6.04
N ARG A 41 12.53 6.99 -4.96
CA ARG A 41 13.85 7.23 -4.33
C ARG A 41 15.00 6.98 -5.31
N LEU A 42 14.93 5.89 -6.08
CA LEU A 42 15.94 5.57 -7.10
C LEU A 42 15.95 6.61 -8.23
N GLU A 43 14.78 7.08 -8.67
CA GLU A 43 14.68 8.13 -9.68
C GLU A 43 15.27 9.46 -9.21
N ILE A 44 15.03 9.84 -7.96
CA ILE A 44 15.62 11.03 -7.34
C ILE A 44 17.15 10.88 -7.25
N ALA A 45 17.65 9.72 -6.79
CA ALA A 45 19.08 9.45 -6.70
C ALA A 45 19.77 9.45 -8.08
N ALA A 46 19.07 9.01 -9.12
CA ALA A 46 19.54 9.07 -10.51
C ALA A 46 19.46 10.49 -11.13
N GLY A 47 19.09 11.51 -10.36
CA GLY A 47 19.02 12.90 -10.80
C GLY A 47 17.75 13.25 -11.59
N LYS A 48 16.74 12.38 -11.62
CA LYS A 48 15.44 12.64 -12.29
C LYS A 48 14.46 13.42 -11.41
N GLY A 49 14.82 13.66 -10.15
CA GLY A 49 14.03 14.43 -9.21
C GLY A 49 14.20 15.95 -9.39
N LYS A 50 13.16 16.72 -9.07
CA LYS A 50 13.20 18.18 -9.05
C LYS A 50 13.51 18.67 -7.63
N VAL A 51 14.63 19.38 -7.44
CA VAL A 51 14.91 20.07 -6.17
C VAL A 51 14.10 21.35 -6.10
N LEU A 52 13.15 21.40 -5.16
CA LEU A 52 12.34 22.59 -4.91
C LEU A 52 13.02 23.46 -3.86
N LYS A 53 13.36 24.70 -4.21
CA LYS A 53 13.96 25.67 -3.27
C LYS A 53 12.97 26.22 -2.22
N SER A 54 11.68 26.06 -2.45
CA SER A 54 10.61 26.43 -1.50
C SER A 54 9.29 25.76 -1.89
N LEU A 55 8.33 25.74 -0.96
CA LEU A 55 6.96 25.22 -1.19
C LEU A 55 6.20 25.99 -2.29
N LYS A 56 6.56 27.25 -2.58
CA LYS A 56 5.96 28.02 -3.69
C LYS A 56 6.22 27.37 -5.05
N ASN A 57 7.30 26.60 -5.17
CA ASN A 57 7.73 25.96 -6.42
C ASN A 57 7.08 24.58 -6.65
N LEU A 58 6.20 24.13 -5.73
CA LEU A 58 5.53 22.83 -5.77
C LEU A 58 4.26 22.82 -6.64
N ARG A 59 3.80 23.98 -7.12
CA ARG A 59 2.58 24.14 -7.91
C ARG A 59 2.89 24.49 -9.36
#